data_AF-A0A9E5ALS1-F1
#
_entry.id   AF-A0A9E5ALS1-F1
#
_cell.length_a   1.000
_cell.length_b   1.000
_cell.length_c   1.000
_cell.angle_alpha   90.00
_cell.angle_beta   90.00
_cell.angle_gamma   90.00
#
_symmetry.space_group_name_H-M   'P 1'
#
loop_
_entity.id
_entity.type
_entity.pdbx_description
1 polymer ?
#
loop_
_entity_poly.entity_id
_entity_poly.type
_entity_poly.pdbx_seq_one_letter_code
_entity_poly.pdbx_strand_id
1 'polypeptide(L)'
;MVPVVTMVVGLLCAGALGSEPSALVSSAQTTTADGVRRAIQIAALLQAPPLPLLLPAAHGTGAVTLAPDLGVKIPTLHIVEPAHAEQEWTAIGALPSPAAQAQAIATSGVRQLACRDLIDFRALVGQADTAFDFRDSVRGRSWARPALARVLLRAQDQFHQEFPNARLMVGDIAQPGCGQIAYGTLVQQFQGLPAAQLAKQWLTQVRRVLGEPVVVQWATADEFADEGERFESPQAKVWVERRILGVVGPTAPGSNGHDNSTGNFGAGEAASLGGGEATGFGAGEATLLRVATRRFVEMLAQHKPRKYKRELNKMLATTARTLAHGDLVRHQAVRTWDALEGREVVAWLHHRIDRKKGVQVQWIGSRAIVGRADWDSLAEVRISKWHALKPESFAGELRWRPQRNGQGQIVGWQKWKMLSEAGHMSHTSGRDADISFVSTDNRGLRHPRLRKLDAQATWRWLQVLERTGLALGTPIEHIFVGKKVRAWLGRRMAAADRQSKLWQQVVQVMPGHDAHHHVRLTTPTASDDAAALVDLRREPMRAAVGL
;
A
#
# COMPACT_ATOMS: atom_id res chain seq x y z
N MET A 1 -50.52 20.09 38.79
CA MET A 1 -49.71 18.99 38.24
C MET A 1 -48.29 19.51 38.04
N VAL A 2 -47.33 18.74 38.54
CA VAL A 2 -45.97 19.11 38.95
C VAL A 2 -45.06 19.54 37.79
N PRO A 3 -44.13 20.48 38.03
CA PRO A 3 -42.75 20.26 37.61
C PRO A 3 -41.79 20.29 38.80
N VAL A 4 -40.96 19.25 38.85
CA VAL A 4 -39.83 19.09 39.76
C VAL A 4 -38.63 19.81 39.15
N VAL A 5 -38.17 20.86 39.81
CA VAL A 5 -36.76 21.28 39.83
C VAL A 5 -36.54 21.89 41.21
N THR A 6 -35.58 21.39 41.99
CA THR A 6 -34.54 22.16 42.72
C THR A 6 -33.81 21.29 43.76
N MET A 7 -32.48 21.43 43.74
CA MET A 7 -31.46 21.25 44.79
C MET A 7 -31.19 19.88 45.44
N VAL A 8 -29.92 19.47 45.33
CA VAL A 8 -29.10 19.17 46.51
C VAL A 8 -27.82 20.01 46.46
N VAL A 9 -27.64 20.77 47.55
CA VAL A 9 -26.40 21.39 48.01
C VAL A 9 -25.71 20.41 48.96
N GLY A 10 -24.36 20.41 48.95
CA GLY A 10 -23.54 19.70 49.94
C GLY A 10 -22.07 20.16 49.90
N LEU A 11 -21.82 21.33 50.52
CA LEU A 11 -20.55 21.83 51.11
C LEU A 11 -19.94 20.77 52.09
N LEU A 12 -18.69 20.77 52.60
CA LEU A 12 -17.46 21.59 52.59
C LEU A 12 -16.38 20.79 53.37
N CYS A 13 -15.10 21.10 53.15
CA CYS A 13 -14.03 21.36 54.16
C CYS A 13 -12.73 21.64 53.36
N ALA A 14 -12.29 22.91 53.24
CA ALA A 14 -11.37 23.66 54.13
C ALA A 14 -9.96 23.04 54.17
N GLY A 15 -8.82 23.71 53.99
CA GLY A 15 -8.31 25.09 53.77
C GLY A 15 -6.81 24.90 53.40
N ALA A 16 -5.88 25.83 53.27
CA ALA A 16 -5.78 27.27 53.44
C ALA A 16 -4.39 27.70 52.87
N LEU A 17 -4.32 28.91 52.30
CA LEU A 17 -3.24 29.94 52.36
C LEU A 17 -1.82 29.57 51.85
N GLY A 18 -1.30 30.21 50.80
CA GLY A 18 -0.65 31.54 50.77
C GLY A 18 0.66 31.38 49.96
N SER A 19 1.32 32.32 49.29
CA SER A 19 1.26 33.76 49.09
C SER A 19 2.26 34.08 47.95
N GLU A 20 1.92 34.96 46.99
CA GLU A 20 2.88 35.65 46.09
C GLU A 20 3.58 36.82 46.85
N PRO A 21 4.40 37.77 46.27
CA PRO A 21 4.85 38.00 44.88
C PRO A 21 6.32 38.50 44.70
N SER A 22 6.72 38.79 43.45
CA SER A 22 7.45 40.02 43.01
C SER A 22 8.68 39.82 42.10
N ALA A 23 8.51 40.25 40.84
CA ALA A 23 9.28 41.28 40.10
C ALA A 23 10.82 41.21 39.92
N LEU A 24 11.19 41.29 38.63
CA LEU A 24 12.22 42.17 37.99
C LEU A 24 13.65 42.20 38.56
N VAL A 25 14.65 41.99 37.69
CA VAL A 25 15.61 43.03 37.23
C VAL A 25 16.56 42.46 36.17
N SER A 26 16.89 43.35 35.23
CA SER A 26 17.75 43.32 34.04
C SER A 26 19.27 43.39 34.30
N SER A 27 20.03 43.43 33.19
CA SER A 27 21.45 43.82 32.98
C SER A 27 22.44 42.65 32.98
N ALA A 28 23.45 42.56 32.11
CA ALA A 28 24.34 43.57 31.51
C ALA A 28 24.75 43.13 30.07
N GLN A 29 24.68 44.00 29.05
CA GLN A 29 25.70 44.96 28.56
C GLN A 29 26.93 44.35 27.87
N THR A 30 27.05 44.67 26.56
CA THR A 30 28.22 45.16 25.79
C THR A 30 29.46 44.26 25.67
N THR A 31 30.22 44.15 24.58
CA THR A 31 30.58 44.98 23.40
C THR A 31 31.09 43.98 22.31
N THR A 32 31.32 44.24 21.02
CA THR A 32 31.84 45.41 20.27
C THR A 32 31.47 45.24 18.79
N ALA A 33 31.30 46.36 18.11
CA ALA A 33 31.33 46.48 16.66
C ALA A 33 32.75 46.25 16.12
N ASP A 34 32.88 45.52 15.01
CA ASP A 34 33.49 46.04 13.78
C ASP A 34 33.67 44.93 12.72
N GLY A 35 33.30 45.29 11.49
CA GLY A 35 33.20 44.40 10.33
C GLY A 35 31.97 44.77 9.50
N VAL A 36 31.70 46.06 9.32
CA VAL A 36 32.09 46.77 8.09
C VAL A 36 31.62 46.04 6.83
N ARG A 37 30.52 46.58 6.30
CA ARG A 37 30.38 46.94 4.87
C ARG A 37 30.85 45.89 3.87
N ARG A 38 29.89 45.14 3.33
CA ARG A 38 29.70 45.00 1.88
C ARG A 38 28.37 44.30 1.60
N ALA A 39 27.32 45.09 1.64
CA ALA A 39 26.10 44.82 0.89
C ALA A 39 25.88 46.04 -0.01
N ILE A 40 25.28 45.78 -1.19
CA ILE A 40 24.89 46.73 -2.25
C ILE A 40 26.10 47.01 -3.20
N GLN A 41 26.15 46.60 -4.48
CA GLN A 41 25.10 46.60 -5.51
C GLN A 41 25.53 45.84 -6.80
N ILE A 42 24.53 45.36 -7.57
CA ILE A 42 24.48 45.14 -9.04
C ILE A 42 25.20 43.91 -9.64
N ALA A 43 24.40 42.90 -10.01
CA ALA A 43 24.24 42.49 -11.41
C ALA A 43 23.10 41.47 -11.53
N ALA A 44 21.93 41.94 -11.95
CA ALA A 44 21.00 41.11 -12.69
C ALA A 44 21.52 41.00 -14.12
N LEU A 45 21.70 39.78 -14.64
CA LEU A 45 21.50 39.36 -16.04
C LEU A 45 22.21 38.01 -16.34
N LEU A 46 21.47 37.13 -17.04
CA LEU A 46 21.92 35.94 -17.81
C LEU A 46 22.17 34.67 -16.98
N GLN A 47 21.24 33.71 -16.98
CA GLN A 47 21.08 32.61 -17.95
C GLN A 47 22.03 31.41 -17.71
N ALA A 48 21.39 30.25 -17.49
CA ALA A 48 21.83 28.85 -17.64
C ALA A 48 22.88 28.30 -16.63
N PRO A 49 23.00 26.97 -16.41
CA PRO A 49 22.45 25.82 -17.16
C PRO A 49 21.77 24.71 -16.31
N PRO A 50 21.14 23.70 -16.94
CA PRO A 50 20.77 22.46 -16.26
C PRO A 50 22.02 21.68 -15.83
N LEU A 51 22.00 21.10 -14.63
CA LEU A 51 23.06 20.16 -14.20
C LEU A 51 23.00 18.88 -15.07
N PRO A 52 24.16 18.34 -15.49
CA PRO A 52 24.25 17.33 -16.52
C PRO A 52 23.97 15.91 -15.99
N LEU A 53 23.31 15.13 -16.84
CA LEU A 53 23.43 13.68 -16.92
C LEU A 53 24.92 13.30 -17.06
N LEU A 54 25.42 12.50 -16.12
CA LEU A 54 26.73 11.84 -16.23
C LEU A 54 26.56 10.33 -16.14
N LEU A 55 26.92 9.65 -17.22
CA LEU A 55 27.42 8.28 -17.29
C LEU A 55 28.41 8.21 -18.48
N PRO A 56 29.32 7.23 -18.57
CA PRO A 56 30.21 6.71 -17.52
C PRO A 56 31.66 6.55 -18.02
N ALA A 57 32.65 6.50 -17.12
CA ALA A 57 33.88 5.72 -17.32
C ALA A 57 34.72 5.69 -16.01
N ALA A 58 34.80 4.52 -15.40
CA ALA A 58 36.04 3.91 -14.89
C ALA A 58 35.68 2.61 -14.19
N HIS A 59 36.17 1.50 -14.74
CA HIS A 59 36.21 0.21 -14.07
C HIS A 59 37.07 0.33 -12.82
N GLY A 60 36.42 0.43 -11.66
CA GLY A 60 37.01 0.15 -10.37
C GLY A 60 36.10 -0.84 -9.67
N THR A 61 36.57 -2.07 -9.46
CA THR A 61 35.97 -3.02 -8.52
C THR A 61 36.19 -2.52 -7.10
N GLY A 62 35.55 -1.40 -6.77
CA GLY A 62 35.50 -0.85 -5.42
C GLY A 62 34.41 -1.59 -4.64
N ALA A 63 34.80 -2.22 -3.55
CA ALA A 63 33.86 -2.81 -2.60
C ALA A 63 32.83 -1.75 -2.16
N VAL A 64 31.55 -2.05 -2.36
CA VAL A 64 30.45 -1.23 -1.83
C VAL A 64 30.22 -1.66 -0.39
N THR A 65 30.91 -1.04 0.55
CA THR A 65 30.54 -1.11 1.96
C THR A 65 29.21 -0.37 2.10
N LEU A 66 28.13 -1.09 2.44
CA LEU A 66 26.89 -0.45 2.86
C LEU A 66 27.22 0.51 4.02
N ALA A 67 26.56 1.67 4.02
CA ALA A 67 26.78 2.75 4.98
C ALA A 67 26.88 2.25 6.44
N PRO A 68 27.60 2.97 7.33
CA PRO A 68 27.76 2.59 8.74
C PRO A 68 26.41 2.23 9.36
N ASP A 69 26.42 1.17 10.16
CA ASP A 69 25.27 0.53 10.79
C ASP A 69 24.31 1.56 11.40
N LEU A 70 23.28 1.95 10.63
CA LEU A 70 22.21 2.85 11.09
C LEU A 70 21.32 2.15 12.14
N GLY A 71 21.66 0.92 12.56
CA GLY A 71 20.85 0.10 13.45
C GLY A 71 19.51 -0.30 12.84
N VAL A 72 19.25 0.00 11.56
CA VAL A 72 18.01 -0.34 10.86
C VAL A 72 18.19 -1.65 10.11
N LYS A 73 17.76 -2.75 10.75
CA LYS A 73 17.74 -4.08 10.12
C LYS A 73 16.62 -4.11 9.07
N ILE A 74 17.02 -4.21 7.80
CA ILE A 74 16.08 -4.48 6.72
C ILE A 74 15.64 -5.96 6.83
N PRO A 75 14.33 -6.27 6.79
CA PRO A 75 13.88 -7.65 6.78
C PRO A 75 14.41 -8.42 5.57
N THR A 76 14.71 -9.70 5.76
CA THR A 76 14.94 -10.61 4.63
C THR A 76 13.59 -11.06 4.07
N LEU A 77 13.45 -11.09 2.76
CA LEU A 77 12.26 -11.64 2.11
C LEU A 77 12.41 -13.14 1.92
N HIS A 78 11.37 -13.88 2.26
CA HIS A 78 11.23 -15.30 2.00
C HIS A 78 10.62 -15.48 0.61
N ILE A 79 11.38 -16.10 -0.30
CA ILE A 79 10.84 -16.48 -1.61
C ILE A 79 9.91 -17.66 -1.39
N VAL A 80 8.66 -17.52 -1.81
CA VAL A 80 7.64 -18.56 -1.70
C VAL A 80 6.91 -18.74 -3.02
N GLU A 81 6.26 -19.90 -3.16
CA GLU A 81 5.30 -20.11 -4.24
C GLU A 81 4.05 -19.23 -4.06
N PRO A 82 3.42 -18.74 -5.14
CA PRO A 82 2.17 -17.99 -5.04
C PRO A 82 1.05 -18.74 -4.31
N ALA A 83 0.97 -20.07 -4.48
CA ALA A 83 -0.01 -20.89 -3.78
C ALA A 83 0.22 -20.88 -2.26
N HIS A 84 1.48 -20.87 -1.81
CA HIS A 84 1.81 -20.82 -0.38
C HIS A 84 1.41 -19.46 0.22
N ALA A 85 1.76 -18.36 -0.46
CA ALA A 85 1.36 -17.02 -0.02
C ALA A 85 -0.16 -16.90 0.14
N GLU A 86 -0.93 -17.48 -0.79
CA GLU A 86 -2.39 -17.47 -0.69
C GLU A 86 -2.93 -18.33 0.45
N GLN A 87 -2.33 -19.49 0.73
CA GLN A 87 -2.71 -20.32 1.86
C GLN A 87 -2.51 -19.56 3.17
N GLU A 88 -1.39 -18.86 3.33
CA GLU A 88 -1.14 -18.02 4.50
C GLU A 88 -2.18 -16.89 4.62
N TRP A 89 -2.50 -16.20 3.52
CA TRP A 89 -3.55 -15.17 3.51
C TRP A 89 -4.94 -15.71 3.83
N THR A 90 -5.25 -16.90 3.34
CA THR A 90 -6.53 -17.58 3.60
C THR A 90 -6.61 -17.99 5.07
N ALA A 91 -5.54 -18.56 5.62
CA ALA A 91 -5.44 -18.94 7.03
C ALA A 91 -5.60 -17.72 7.94
N ILE A 92 -4.94 -16.60 7.63
CA ILE A 92 -5.13 -15.33 8.32
C ILE A 92 -6.59 -14.89 8.20
N GLY A 93 -7.15 -14.85 6.99
CA GLY A 93 -8.53 -14.42 6.75
C GLY A 93 -9.58 -15.23 7.53
N ALA A 94 -9.31 -16.50 7.82
CA ALA A 94 -10.18 -17.40 8.59
C ALA A 94 -10.15 -17.16 10.11
N LEU A 95 -9.19 -16.39 10.63
CA LEU A 95 -9.08 -16.15 12.07
C LEU A 95 -10.31 -15.38 12.60
N PRO A 96 -10.81 -15.74 13.80
CA PRO A 96 -12.13 -15.32 14.30
C PRO A 96 -12.21 -13.85 14.69
N SER A 97 -11.05 -13.17 14.83
CA SER A 97 -11.03 -11.77 15.21
C SER A 97 -9.99 -10.95 14.43
N PRO A 98 -10.30 -9.68 14.15
CA PRO A 98 -9.36 -8.65 13.68
C PRO A 98 -8.02 -8.60 14.43
N ALA A 99 -8.05 -8.76 15.75
CA ALA A 99 -6.85 -8.71 16.58
C ALA A 99 -5.96 -9.94 16.32
N ALA A 100 -6.58 -11.13 16.24
CA ALA A 100 -5.88 -12.36 15.87
C ALA A 100 -5.31 -12.28 14.45
N GLN A 101 -6.04 -11.72 13.49
CA GLN A 101 -5.56 -11.48 12.13
C GLN A 101 -4.35 -10.54 12.10
N ALA A 102 -4.42 -9.40 12.78
CA ALA A 102 -3.31 -8.45 12.85
C ALA A 102 -2.08 -9.05 13.56
N GLN A 103 -2.30 -9.83 14.62
CA GLN A 103 -1.24 -10.54 15.31
C GLN A 103 -0.62 -11.60 14.40
N ALA A 104 -1.43 -12.41 13.71
CA ALA A 104 -0.94 -13.42 12.78
C ALA A 104 -0.15 -12.79 11.62
N ILE A 105 -0.60 -11.67 11.04
CA ILE A 105 0.18 -10.91 10.04
C ILE A 105 1.53 -10.47 10.60
N ALA A 106 1.55 -10.00 11.85
CA ALA A 106 2.77 -9.55 12.50
C ALA A 106 3.74 -10.71 12.82
N THR A 107 3.23 -11.90 13.16
CA THR A 107 4.06 -13.05 13.58
C THR A 107 4.43 -14.00 12.45
N SER A 108 3.56 -14.18 11.46
CA SER A 108 3.79 -15.09 10.31
C SER A 108 4.86 -14.56 9.34
N GLY A 109 5.17 -13.26 9.40
CA GLY A 109 6.10 -12.68 8.43
C GLY A 109 5.51 -12.59 7.02
N VAL A 110 4.18 -12.63 6.84
CA VAL A 110 3.56 -12.55 5.50
C VAL A 110 3.91 -11.26 4.73
N ARG A 111 4.26 -10.18 5.45
CA ARG A 111 4.81 -8.94 4.86
C ARG A 111 6.22 -9.11 4.27
N GLN A 112 6.91 -10.18 4.68
CA GLN A 112 8.26 -10.55 4.30
C GLN A 112 8.26 -11.63 3.21
N LEU A 113 7.14 -11.86 2.51
CA LEU A 113 7.12 -12.77 1.36
C LEU A 113 7.51 -12.04 0.07
N ALA A 114 8.13 -12.79 -0.84
CA ALA A 114 8.23 -12.47 -2.26
C ALA A 114 7.79 -13.70 -3.05
N CYS A 115 6.92 -13.54 -4.04
CA CYS A 115 6.57 -14.67 -4.89
C CYS A 115 7.55 -14.90 -6.00
N ARG A 116 7.89 -16.16 -6.21
CA ARG A 116 8.53 -16.59 -7.44
C ARG A 116 7.53 -16.65 -8.59
N ASP A 117 8.08 -16.53 -9.80
CA ASP A 117 7.42 -16.90 -11.06
C ASP A 117 6.17 -16.10 -11.46
N LEU A 118 5.87 -14.98 -10.79
CA LEU A 118 4.92 -14.01 -11.32
C LEU A 118 5.54 -13.22 -12.47
N ILE A 119 4.74 -12.95 -13.51
CA ILE A 119 5.14 -12.17 -14.69
C ILE A 119 4.36 -10.87 -14.78
N ASP A 120 4.98 -9.81 -15.32
CA ASP A 120 4.29 -8.56 -15.60
C ASP A 120 3.36 -8.72 -16.80
N PHE A 121 2.09 -8.95 -16.52
CA PHE A 121 1.04 -9.11 -17.52
C PHE A 121 0.88 -7.89 -18.41
N ARG A 122 1.18 -6.69 -17.92
CA ARG A 122 1.09 -5.49 -18.75
C ARG A 122 2.18 -5.45 -19.81
N ALA A 123 3.41 -5.73 -19.41
CA ALA A 123 4.52 -5.80 -20.37
C ALA A 123 4.20 -6.83 -21.47
N LEU A 124 3.65 -7.98 -21.07
CA LEU A 124 3.20 -9.02 -21.98
C LEU A 124 2.08 -8.52 -22.92
N VAL A 125 1.01 -7.88 -22.41
CA VAL A 125 -0.05 -7.28 -23.23
C VAL A 125 0.47 -6.24 -24.22
N GLY A 126 1.46 -5.43 -23.82
CA GLY A 126 2.08 -4.44 -24.70
C GLY A 126 2.91 -5.07 -25.82
N GLN A 127 3.60 -6.19 -25.54
CA GLN A 127 4.28 -7.00 -26.56
C GLN A 127 3.29 -7.73 -27.47
N ALA A 128 2.11 -8.04 -26.95
CA ALA A 128 1.05 -8.78 -27.61
C ALA A 128 0.28 -8.03 -28.68
N ASP A 129 0.27 -6.70 -28.60
CA ASP A 129 -0.71 -5.85 -29.26
C ASP A 129 -2.17 -6.31 -29.03
N THR A 130 -2.47 -6.81 -27.82
CA THR A 130 -3.82 -7.28 -27.50
C THR A 130 -4.75 -6.14 -27.15
N ALA A 131 -6.05 -6.32 -27.40
CA ALA A 131 -7.09 -5.32 -27.14
C ALA A 131 -7.45 -5.10 -25.66
N PHE A 132 -6.55 -5.46 -24.72
CA PHE A 132 -6.72 -5.16 -23.31
C PHE A 132 -6.30 -3.73 -22.98
N ASP A 133 -7.18 -3.02 -22.28
CA ASP A 133 -6.84 -1.79 -21.55
C ASP A 133 -6.46 -2.11 -20.11
N PHE A 134 -5.84 -1.16 -19.41
CA PHE A 134 -5.58 -1.28 -17.97
C PHE A 134 -6.28 -0.17 -17.19
N ARG A 135 -6.89 -0.55 -16.05
CA ARG A 135 -7.56 0.40 -15.15
C ARG A 135 -6.64 1.47 -14.63
N ASP A 136 -5.39 1.09 -14.37
CA ASP A 136 -4.43 1.94 -13.72
C ASP A 136 -3.01 1.57 -14.17
N SER A 137 -2.45 2.35 -15.10
CA SER A 137 -1.09 2.20 -15.62
C SER A 137 -0.01 2.39 -14.56
N VAL A 138 -0.32 2.92 -13.38
CA VAL A 138 0.70 3.35 -12.42
C VAL A 138 0.87 2.35 -11.27
N ARG A 139 -0.19 1.63 -10.91
CA ARG A 139 -0.19 0.86 -9.65
C ARG A 139 0.68 -0.40 -9.61
N GLY A 140 1.18 -0.90 -10.74
CA GLY A 140 2.02 -2.10 -10.81
C GLY A 140 1.36 -3.37 -10.25
N ARG A 141 0.03 -3.50 -10.41
CA ARG A 141 -0.76 -4.63 -9.89
C ARG A 141 -1.22 -5.59 -11.00
N SER A 142 -0.47 -5.63 -12.09
CA SER A 142 -0.67 -6.48 -13.24
C SER A 142 0.24 -7.71 -13.20
N TRP A 143 0.63 -8.20 -12.03
CA TRP A 143 1.48 -9.38 -11.95
C TRP A 143 0.62 -10.64 -11.88
N ALA A 144 0.83 -11.54 -12.83
CA ALA A 144 0.02 -12.73 -13.01
C ALA A 144 0.87 -13.99 -12.91
N ARG A 145 0.27 -15.10 -12.51
CA ARG A 145 0.83 -16.41 -12.82
C ARG A 145 0.81 -16.61 -14.34
N PRO A 146 1.83 -17.27 -14.92
CA PRO A 146 1.87 -17.57 -16.34
C PRO A 146 0.60 -18.24 -16.86
N ALA A 147 0.02 -19.20 -16.13
CA ALA A 147 -1.23 -19.85 -16.50
C ALA A 147 -2.40 -18.85 -16.64
N LEU A 148 -2.55 -17.91 -15.69
CA LEU A 148 -3.58 -16.88 -15.78
C LEU A 148 -3.35 -15.97 -16.98
N ALA A 149 -2.11 -15.48 -17.15
CA ALA A 149 -1.76 -14.64 -18.28
C ALA A 149 -2.11 -15.30 -19.61
N ARG A 150 -1.74 -16.58 -19.79
CA ARG A 150 -2.07 -17.36 -20.98
C ARG A 150 -3.58 -17.47 -21.20
N VAL A 151 -4.36 -17.84 -20.17
CA VAL A 151 -5.82 -17.93 -20.29
C VAL A 151 -6.43 -16.59 -20.72
N LEU A 152 -6.02 -15.49 -20.09
CA LEU A 152 -6.57 -14.17 -20.39
C LEU A 152 -6.25 -13.72 -21.82
N LEU A 153 -5.02 -13.88 -22.28
CA LEU A 153 -4.62 -13.49 -23.64
C LEU A 153 -5.35 -14.32 -24.69
N ARG A 154 -5.35 -15.66 -24.55
CA ARG A 154 -6.04 -16.56 -25.49
C ARG A 154 -7.54 -16.31 -25.53
N ALA A 155 -8.15 -16.05 -24.37
CA ALA A 155 -9.57 -15.71 -24.30
C ALA A 155 -9.85 -14.37 -24.97
N GLN A 156 -8.99 -13.37 -24.77
CA GLN A 156 -9.12 -12.06 -25.41
C GLN A 156 -9.00 -12.16 -26.92
N ASP A 157 -8.06 -12.93 -27.45
CA ASP A 157 -7.89 -13.11 -28.90
C ASP A 157 -9.14 -13.73 -29.52
N GLN A 158 -9.69 -14.79 -28.91
CA GLN A 158 -10.93 -15.43 -29.37
C GLN A 158 -12.11 -14.46 -29.29
N PHE A 159 -12.23 -13.73 -28.19
CA PHE A 159 -13.32 -12.77 -28.00
C PHE A 159 -13.23 -11.60 -28.99
N HIS A 160 -12.03 -11.10 -29.26
CA HIS A 160 -11.81 -9.97 -30.16
C HIS A 160 -12.12 -10.31 -31.62
N GLN A 161 -11.94 -11.57 -32.04
CA GLN A 161 -12.39 -12.03 -33.36
C GLN A 161 -13.91 -11.91 -33.55
N GLU A 162 -14.69 -12.11 -32.48
CA GLU A 162 -16.14 -11.98 -32.51
C GLU A 162 -16.62 -10.54 -32.26
N PHE A 163 -15.88 -9.78 -31.47
CA PHE A 163 -16.21 -8.41 -31.05
C PHE A 163 -15.01 -7.47 -31.23
N PRO A 164 -14.62 -7.12 -32.46
CA PRO A 164 -13.40 -6.35 -32.74
C PRO A 164 -13.41 -4.93 -32.14
N ASN A 165 -14.58 -4.38 -31.87
CA ASN A 165 -14.72 -3.05 -31.26
C ASN A 165 -14.86 -3.07 -29.74
N ALA A 166 -15.06 -4.26 -29.15
CA ALA A 166 -15.18 -4.40 -27.71
C ALA A 166 -13.80 -4.32 -27.05
N ARG A 167 -13.70 -3.48 -26.02
CA ARG A 167 -12.51 -3.37 -25.18
C ARG A 167 -12.81 -3.96 -23.81
N LEU A 168 -11.83 -4.65 -23.26
CA LEU A 168 -11.85 -5.16 -21.90
C LEU A 168 -10.71 -4.51 -21.15
N MET A 169 -10.97 -4.14 -19.90
CA MET A 169 -9.99 -3.46 -19.07
C MET A 169 -9.62 -4.34 -17.91
N VAL A 170 -8.33 -4.65 -17.78
CA VAL A 170 -7.78 -5.40 -16.66
C VAL A 170 -7.48 -4.45 -15.51
N GLY A 171 -8.03 -4.81 -14.35
CA GLY A 171 -7.82 -4.15 -13.09
C GLY A 171 -6.64 -4.77 -12.33
N ASP A 172 -6.94 -5.25 -11.13
CA ASP A 172 -5.97 -5.78 -10.19
C ASP A 172 -5.80 -7.29 -10.44
N ILE A 173 -4.56 -7.78 -10.49
CA ILE A 173 -4.24 -9.22 -10.58
C ILE A 173 -3.48 -9.66 -9.32
N ALA A 174 -2.22 -9.24 -9.22
CA ALA A 174 -1.41 -9.29 -8.01
C ALA A 174 -0.30 -8.24 -8.08
N GLN A 175 0.36 -8.05 -6.95
CA GLN A 175 1.61 -7.29 -6.86
C GLN A 175 2.81 -8.17 -7.19
N PRO A 176 3.95 -7.60 -7.63
CA PRO A 176 5.12 -8.38 -8.04
C PRO A 176 5.61 -9.36 -6.96
N GLY A 177 5.53 -8.97 -5.69
CA GLY A 177 6.00 -9.78 -4.58
C GLY A 177 4.95 -10.66 -3.92
N CYS A 178 3.74 -10.78 -4.47
CA CYS A 178 2.56 -11.38 -3.84
C CYS A 178 2.23 -10.88 -2.43
N GLY A 179 1.02 -11.19 -1.94
CA GLY A 179 0.63 -10.90 -0.56
C GLY A 179 0.59 -9.41 -0.12
N GLN A 180 0.12 -9.18 1.11
CA GLN A 180 -0.42 -7.92 1.68
C GLN A 180 -0.38 -6.66 0.81
N ILE A 181 -1.53 -6.30 0.27
CA ILE A 181 -1.87 -4.90 0.00
C ILE A 181 -2.35 -4.31 1.33
N ALA A 182 -1.52 -3.54 2.02
CA ALA A 182 -2.09 -2.54 2.91
C ALA A 182 -2.93 -1.63 2.01
N TYR A 183 -4.24 -1.55 2.24
CA TYR A 183 -5.12 -0.76 1.38
C TYR A 183 -4.59 0.67 1.28
N GLY A 184 -4.43 1.17 0.06
CA GLY A 184 -3.76 2.45 -0.15
C GLY A 184 -2.25 2.40 -0.32
N THR A 185 -1.64 1.22 -0.52
CA THR A 185 -0.19 1.10 -0.83
C THR A 185 0.08 0.54 -2.21
N LEU A 186 1.01 1.18 -2.93
CA LEU A 186 1.64 0.61 -4.12
C LEU A 186 2.83 -0.22 -3.68
N VAL A 187 2.92 -1.48 -4.11
CA VAL A 187 4.11 -2.28 -3.84
C VAL A 187 4.90 -2.38 -5.12
N GLN A 188 6.17 -1.97 -5.02
CA GLN A 188 7.13 -2.05 -6.10
C GLN A 188 8.20 -3.07 -5.72
N GLN A 189 8.67 -3.77 -6.73
CA GLN A 189 9.79 -4.68 -6.64
C GLN A 189 10.89 -4.15 -7.55
N PHE A 190 12.04 -3.89 -6.97
CA PHE A 190 13.22 -3.51 -7.72
C PHE A 190 14.12 -4.74 -7.83
N GLN A 191 14.62 -5.01 -9.03
CA GLN A 191 15.57 -6.09 -9.31
C GLN A 191 16.83 -5.52 -9.99
N GLY A 192 17.96 -6.21 -9.84
CA GLY A 192 19.21 -5.90 -10.55
C GLY A 192 19.89 -4.59 -10.14
N LEU A 193 20.64 -3.98 -11.09
CA LEU A 193 21.40 -2.74 -10.85
C LEU A 193 20.55 -1.56 -10.33
N PRO A 194 19.32 -1.31 -10.82
CA PRO A 194 18.44 -0.30 -10.25
C PRO A 194 18.09 -0.58 -8.79
N ALA A 195 17.90 -1.84 -8.40
CA ALA A 195 17.65 -2.21 -7.01
C ALA A 195 18.86 -1.93 -6.12
N ALA A 196 20.07 -2.25 -6.59
CA ALA A 196 21.30 -1.97 -5.85
C ALA A 196 21.55 -0.46 -5.68
N GLN A 197 21.31 0.34 -6.73
CA GLN A 197 21.47 1.80 -6.66
C GLN A 197 20.37 2.47 -5.82
N LEU A 198 19.11 2.07 -5.99
CA LEU A 198 17.99 2.58 -5.18
C LEU A 198 18.13 2.14 -3.74
N ALA A 199 18.53 0.89 -3.47
CA ALA A 199 18.90 0.46 -2.14
C ALA A 199 20.02 1.35 -1.62
N LYS A 200 21.12 1.55 -2.33
CA LYS A 200 22.21 2.42 -1.86
C LYS A 200 21.72 3.84 -1.52
N GLN A 201 20.91 4.47 -2.37
CA GLN A 201 20.37 5.80 -2.11
C GLN A 201 19.39 5.82 -0.95
N TRP A 202 18.37 4.96 -0.97
CA TRP A 202 17.31 4.92 0.03
C TRP A 202 17.82 4.44 1.37
N LEU A 203 18.70 3.45 1.42
CA LEU A 203 19.23 2.89 2.67
C LEU A 203 20.00 3.94 3.48
N THR A 204 20.62 4.95 2.85
CA THR A 204 21.21 6.08 3.60
C THR A 204 20.15 6.99 4.24
N GLN A 205 18.95 7.01 3.68
CA GLN A 205 17.79 7.79 4.14
C GLN A 205 16.81 6.95 4.96
N VAL A 206 16.99 5.63 5.04
CA VAL A 206 16.11 4.74 5.78
C VAL A 206 16.17 5.10 7.26
N ARG A 207 14.98 5.20 7.83
CA ARG A 207 14.73 5.44 9.25
C ARG A 207 13.81 4.34 9.79
N ARG A 208 13.69 4.22 11.11
CA ARG A 208 12.65 3.40 11.74
C ARG A 208 11.43 4.28 12.00
N VAL A 209 10.26 3.89 11.51
CA VAL A 209 8.97 4.53 11.83
C VAL A 209 8.02 3.45 12.34
N LEU A 210 7.63 3.55 13.61
CA LEU A 210 6.85 2.51 14.31
C LEU A 210 7.49 1.11 14.21
N GLY A 211 8.81 1.04 14.28
CA GLY A 211 9.60 -0.19 14.16
C GLY A 211 9.91 -0.64 12.74
N GLU A 212 9.28 -0.05 11.72
CA GLU A 212 9.45 -0.45 10.32
C GLU A 212 10.49 0.42 9.60
N PRO A 213 11.33 -0.14 8.70
CA PRO A 213 12.25 0.65 7.89
C PRO A 213 11.47 1.46 6.84
N VAL A 214 11.56 2.78 6.95
CA VAL A 214 10.79 3.72 6.15
C VAL A 214 11.70 4.84 5.63
N VAL A 215 11.51 5.20 4.37
CA VAL A 215 12.02 6.41 3.74
C VAL A 215 10.86 7.38 3.56
N VAL A 216 11.01 8.58 4.10
CA VAL A 216 10.04 9.66 3.91
C VAL A 216 10.65 10.70 2.99
N GLN A 217 9.91 11.06 1.95
CA GLN A 217 10.31 12.09 1.00
C GLN A 217 9.17 13.06 0.75
N TRP A 218 9.55 14.30 0.49
CA TRP A 218 8.66 15.32 -0.05
C TRP A 218 8.84 15.35 -1.55
N ALA A 219 7.72 15.35 -2.26
CA ALA A 219 7.66 15.47 -3.71
C ALA A 219 6.62 16.54 -4.09
N THR A 220 6.64 16.98 -5.33
CA THR A 220 5.52 17.73 -5.93
C THR A 220 4.63 16.81 -6.76
N ALA A 221 3.40 17.23 -7.02
CA ALA A 221 2.49 16.48 -7.89
C ALA A 221 3.03 16.32 -9.32
N ASP A 222 3.86 17.25 -9.81
CA ASP A 222 4.52 17.19 -11.12
C ASP A 222 5.44 15.97 -11.29
N GLU A 223 6.00 15.44 -10.20
CA GLU A 223 6.76 14.18 -10.23
C GLU A 223 5.87 12.96 -10.51
N PHE A 224 4.55 13.15 -10.54
CA PHE A 224 3.52 12.14 -10.85
C PHE A 224 2.66 12.62 -12.03
N ALA A 225 3.30 13.03 -13.13
CA ALA A 225 2.64 13.64 -14.29
C ALA A 225 1.45 12.83 -14.83
N ASP A 226 1.53 11.49 -14.81
CA ASP A 226 0.46 10.58 -15.26
C ASP A 226 -0.76 10.53 -14.31
N GLU A 227 -0.72 11.28 -13.21
CA GLU A 227 -1.74 11.30 -12.15
C GLU A 227 -2.21 12.72 -11.83
N GLY A 228 -2.00 13.68 -12.72
CA GLY A 228 -2.31 15.10 -12.52
C GLY A 228 -3.75 15.35 -12.02
N GLU A 229 -4.72 14.52 -12.42
CA GLU A 229 -6.12 14.62 -11.99
C GLU A 229 -6.35 14.25 -10.52
N ARG A 230 -5.38 13.63 -9.85
CA ARG A 230 -5.43 13.28 -8.42
C ARG A 230 -5.01 14.43 -7.52
N PHE A 231 -4.45 15.50 -8.08
CA PHE A 231 -3.88 16.63 -7.34
C PHE A 231 -4.65 17.92 -7.64
N GLU A 232 -4.61 18.87 -6.69
CA GLU A 232 -5.23 20.19 -6.88
C GLU A 232 -4.41 21.07 -7.84
N SER A 233 -3.09 20.89 -7.85
CA SER A 233 -2.17 21.52 -8.80
C SER A 233 -0.90 20.69 -8.97
N PRO A 234 -0.20 20.84 -10.11
CA PRO A 234 1.22 20.51 -10.34
C PRO A 234 2.18 20.71 -9.14
N GLN A 235 2.06 21.82 -8.42
CA GLN A 235 2.96 22.15 -7.30
C GLN A 235 2.44 21.67 -5.94
N ALA A 236 1.33 20.91 -5.90
CA ALA A 236 0.81 20.39 -4.65
C ALA A 236 1.85 19.53 -3.94
N LYS A 237 2.04 19.76 -2.63
CA LYS A 237 2.97 18.97 -1.82
C LYS A 237 2.45 17.55 -1.65
N VAL A 238 3.31 16.59 -1.94
CA VAL A 238 3.06 15.16 -1.76
C VAL A 238 4.04 14.63 -0.74
N TRP A 239 3.51 14.12 0.38
CA TRP A 239 4.27 13.31 1.32
C TRP A 239 4.31 11.88 0.80
N VAL A 240 5.49 11.39 0.44
CA VAL A 240 5.71 10.01 0.03
C VAL A 240 6.33 9.22 1.18
N GLU A 241 5.64 8.20 1.66
CA GLU A 241 6.15 7.24 2.64
C GLU A 241 6.45 5.94 1.92
N ARG A 242 7.73 5.56 1.85
CA ARG A 242 8.21 4.30 1.28
C ARG A 242 8.66 3.38 2.40
N ARG A 243 7.91 2.30 2.61
CA ARG A 243 8.16 1.29 3.62
C ARG A 243 8.88 0.12 2.98
N ILE A 244 10.08 -0.18 3.44
CA ILE A 244 10.84 -1.31 2.95
C ILE A 244 10.26 -2.57 3.57
N LEU A 245 9.68 -3.43 2.75
CA LEU A 245 9.09 -4.69 3.19
C LEU A 245 10.15 -5.77 3.38
N GLY A 246 11.25 -5.68 2.61
CA GLY A 246 12.45 -6.47 2.81
C GLY A 246 13.33 -6.54 1.57
N VAL A 247 14.41 -7.33 1.68
CA VAL A 247 15.30 -7.68 0.57
C VAL A 247 15.48 -9.19 0.44
N VAL A 248 15.53 -9.72 -0.77
CA VAL A 248 16.12 -11.04 -1.01
C VAL A 248 17.62 -10.84 -1.13
N GLY A 249 18.36 -11.41 -0.17
CA GLY A 249 19.82 -11.46 -0.23
C GLY A 249 20.30 -12.58 -1.17
N PRO A 250 21.55 -12.51 -1.64
CA PRO A 250 22.18 -13.65 -2.28
C PRO A 250 22.16 -14.83 -1.31
N THR A 251 21.55 -15.94 -1.70
CA THR A 251 21.64 -17.17 -0.92
C THR A 251 23.11 -17.55 -0.89
N ALA A 252 23.72 -17.65 0.32
CA ALA A 252 25.09 -18.11 0.42
C ALA A 252 25.22 -19.43 -0.38
N PRO A 253 26.11 -19.51 -1.38
CA PRO A 253 26.24 -20.69 -2.21
C PRO A 253 26.72 -21.83 -1.30
N GLY A 254 25.82 -22.74 -0.93
CA GLY A 254 26.11 -23.83 0.00
C GLY A 254 24.94 -24.30 0.87
N SER A 255 23.86 -23.53 1.03
CA SER A 255 22.66 -24.03 1.74
C SER A 255 21.76 -24.85 0.81
N ASN A 256 22.27 -25.94 0.27
CA ASN A 256 21.44 -26.97 -0.32
C ASN A 256 20.64 -27.67 0.80
N GLY A 257 19.35 -27.35 0.87
CA GLY A 257 18.25 -28.25 1.23
C GLY A 257 18.31 -29.01 2.56
N HIS A 258 17.37 -28.70 3.46
CA HIS A 258 16.32 -29.67 3.82
C HIS A 258 15.22 -28.96 4.60
N ASP A 259 14.09 -28.75 3.92
CA ASP A 259 12.84 -28.35 4.51
C ASP A 259 12.24 -29.59 5.21
N ASN A 260 12.59 -29.78 6.49
CA ASN A 260 11.88 -30.69 7.38
C ASN A 260 11.02 -29.83 8.32
N SER A 261 9.82 -29.54 7.86
CA SER A 261 8.76 -28.95 8.65
C SER A 261 8.31 -29.91 9.76
N THR A 262 8.96 -29.90 10.92
CA THR A 262 8.34 -30.24 12.22
C THR A 262 9.17 -29.68 13.39
N GLY A 263 8.56 -28.80 14.19
CA GLY A 263 8.73 -28.83 15.65
C GLY A 263 9.63 -27.78 16.32
N ASN A 264 9.02 -27.09 17.29
CA ASN A 264 9.58 -26.40 18.46
C ASN A 264 10.28 -25.03 18.29
N PHE A 265 9.50 -23.99 18.59
CA PHE A 265 10.01 -22.73 19.15
C PHE A 265 10.43 -22.94 20.61
N GLY A 266 11.71 -23.22 20.83
CA GLY A 266 12.38 -23.10 22.12
C GLY A 266 13.32 -21.90 22.13
N ALA A 267 13.22 -21.05 23.16
CA ALA A 267 14.11 -19.93 23.42
C ALA A 267 15.50 -20.41 23.89
N GLY A 268 16.56 -19.70 23.48
CA GLY A 268 17.95 -19.90 23.93
C GLY A 268 18.89 -19.44 22.81
N GLU A 269 19.45 -18.24 22.86
CA GLU A 269 20.65 -17.82 23.60
C GLU A 269 21.75 -17.44 22.60
N ALA A 270 22.52 -16.43 22.99
CA ALA A 270 23.51 -15.76 22.19
C ALA A 270 24.70 -16.67 21.86
N ALA A 271 25.16 -16.62 20.61
CA ALA A 271 26.52 -17.00 20.26
C ALA A 271 27.07 -16.03 19.21
N SER A 272 28.29 -15.58 19.49
CA SER A 272 29.11 -14.62 18.78
C SER A 272 29.35 -14.98 17.32
N LEU A 273 29.13 -14.03 16.41
CA LEU A 273 29.68 -14.07 15.06
C LEU A 273 31.00 -13.31 15.06
N GLY A 274 32.09 -14.08 15.12
CA GLY A 274 33.44 -13.62 14.82
C GLY A 274 33.57 -13.21 13.35
N GLY A 275 34.44 -12.23 13.12
CA GLY A 275 34.74 -11.70 11.80
C GLY A 275 35.27 -12.76 10.85
N GLY A 276 34.58 -12.93 9.74
CA GLY A 276 35.10 -13.54 8.52
C GLY A 276 34.82 -12.58 7.37
N GLU A 277 35.88 -12.10 6.73
CA GLU A 277 35.80 -11.29 5.52
C GLU A 277 35.10 -12.07 4.41
N ALA A 278 33.84 -11.73 4.14
CA ALA A 278 33.07 -12.30 3.05
C ALA A 278 33.38 -11.53 1.76
N THR A 279 34.23 -12.14 0.93
CA THR A 279 34.57 -11.70 -0.42
C THR A 279 33.39 -11.92 -1.39
N GLY A 280 33.02 -10.87 -2.13
CA GLY A 280 32.46 -10.99 -3.49
C GLY A 280 30.95 -11.18 -3.63
N PHE A 281 30.22 -10.07 -3.81
CA PHE A 281 28.91 -10.11 -4.49
C PHE A 281 29.17 -10.32 -5.99
N GLY A 282 28.94 -11.54 -6.50
CA GLY A 282 28.93 -11.80 -7.93
C GLY A 282 27.82 -10.98 -8.61
N ALA A 283 28.12 -10.37 -9.75
CA ALA A 283 27.23 -9.49 -10.51
C ALA A 283 25.96 -10.16 -11.11
N GLY A 284 25.51 -11.30 -10.57
CA GLY A 284 24.44 -12.13 -11.14
C GLY A 284 23.30 -12.48 -10.19
N GLU A 285 23.43 -12.33 -8.87
CA GLU A 285 22.31 -12.61 -7.96
C GLU A 285 21.48 -11.34 -7.74
N ALA A 286 20.36 -11.27 -8.45
CA ALA A 286 19.46 -10.13 -8.43
C ALA A 286 18.94 -9.88 -7.01
N THR A 287 19.51 -8.87 -6.33
CA THR A 287 18.92 -8.34 -5.10
C THR A 287 17.51 -7.85 -5.41
N LEU A 288 16.52 -8.48 -4.78
CA LEU A 288 15.12 -8.09 -4.89
C LEU A 288 14.81 -7.18 -3.71
N LEU A 289 14.47 -5.92 -3.95
CA LEU A 289 14.02 -4.98 -2.93
C LEU A 289 12.52 -4.76 -3.07
N ARG A 290 11.75 -5.04 -2.00
CA ARG A 290 10.29 -4.83 -1.98
C ARG A 290 9.96 -3.59 -1.17
N VAL A 291 9.20 -2.67 -1.77
CA VAL A 291 8.84 -1.39 -1.13
C VAL A 291 7.36 -1.09 -1.29
N ALA A 292 6.68 -0.81 -0.17
CA ALA A 292 5.32 -0.30 -0.14
C ALA A 292 5.32 1.23 -0.06
N THR A 293 4.72 1.88 -1.04
CA THR A 293 4.62 3.33 -1.17
C THR A 293 3.22 3.80 -0.81
N ARG A 294 3.11 4.72 0.15
CA ARG A 294 1.93 5.53 0.44
C ARG A 294 2.22 6.96 0.04
N ARG A 295 1.18 7.64 -0.47
CA ARG A 295 1.26 9.05 -0.81
C ARG A 295 0.16 9.79 -0.09
N PHE A 296 0.50 10.94 0.47
CA PHE A 296 -0.43 11.82 1.15
C PHE A 296 -0.35 13.19 0.53
N VAL A 297 -1.51 13.77 0.26
CA VAL A 297 -1.64 15.16 -0.17
C VAL A 297 -2.00 16.00 1.03
N GLU A 298 -1.38 17.18 1.11
CA GLU A 298 -1.75 18.17 2.11
C GLU A 298 -3.17 18.65 1.81
N MET A 299 -4.06 18.52 2.80
CA MET A 299 -5.39 19.10 2.69
C MET A 299 -5.28 20.54 3.16
N LEU A 300 -5.12 21.49 2.22
CA LEU A 300 -4.97 22.91 2.53
C LEU A 300 -6.12 23.40 3.42
N ALA A 301 -5.79 23.72 4.66
CA ALA A 301 -6.69 24.40 5.60
C ALA A 301 -7.06 25.81 5.12
N GLN A 302 -6.18 26.42 4.33
CA GLN A 302 -6.09 27.86 4.12
C GLN A 302 -7.25 28.46 3.30
N HIS A 303 -7.90 27.71 2.41
CA HIS A 303 -8.93 28.29 1.55
C HIS A 303 -10.37 28.22 2.13
N LYS A 304 -10.62 27.44 3.19
CA LYS A 304 -11.97 27.23 3.76
C LYS A 304 -11.95 27.05 5.29
N PRO A 305 -11.76 28.11 6.09
CA PRO A 305 -11.65 28.02 7.57
C PRO A 305 -12.79 27.25 8.25
N ARG A 306 -14.04 27.46 7.80
CA ARG A 306 -15.21 26.73 8.34
C ARG A 306 -15.14 25.22 8.10
N LYS A 307 -14.70 24.81 6.89
CA LYS A 307 -14.53 23.39 6.54
C LYS A 307 -13.42 22.77 7.39
N TYR A 308 -12.31 23.47 7.54
CA TYR A 308 -11.20 23.03 8.39
C TYR A 308 -11.63 22.83 9.85
N LYS A 309 -12.26 23.84 10.48
CA LYS A 309 -12.78 23.74 11.85
C LYS A 309 -13.73 22.56 12.03
N ARG A 310 -14.63 22.32 11.07
CA ARG A 310 -15.54 21.16 11.08
C ARG A 310 -14.80 19.82 11.04
N GLU A 311 -13.79 19.70 10.18
CA GLU A 311 -12.98 18.48 10.07
C GLU A 311 -12.10 18.25 11.32
N LEU A 312 -11.56 19.32 11.91
CA LEU A 312 -10.83 19.27 13.17
C LEU A 312 -11.74 18.80 14.31
N ASN A 313 -12.92 19.41 14.46
CA ASN A 313 -13.90 18.97 15.46
C ASN A 313 -14.33 17.51 15.23
N LYS A 314 -14.47 17.08 13.97
CA LYS A 314 -14.75 15.68 13.63
C LYS A 314 -13.60 14.76 14.06
N MET A 315 -12.34 15.15 13.82
CA MET A 315 -11.17 14.41 14.29
C MET A 315 -11.16 14.26 15.81
N LEU A 316 -11.37 15.37 16.54
CA LEU A 316 -11.39 15.39 18.01
C LEU A 316 -12.53 14.50 18.56
N ALA A 317 -13.74 14.64 18.02
CA ALA A 317 -14.90 13.85 18.44
C ALA A 317 -14.74 12.36 18.12
N THR A 318 -14.19 12.02 16.95
CA THR A 318 -13.90 10.64 16.57
C THR A 318 -12.87 10.04 17.53
N THR A 319 -11.80 10.77 17.80
CA THR A 319 -10.75 10.39 18.74
C THR A 319 -11.30 10.13 20.15
N ALA A 320 -12.00 11.10 20.73
CA ALA A 320 -12.55 10.99 22.08
C ALA A 320 -13.49 9.78 22.19
N ARG A 321 -14.36 9.60 21.19
CA ARG A 321 -15.29 8.48 21.13
C ARG A 321 -14.59 7.13 21.03
N THR A 322 -13.58 7.01 20.16
CA THR A 322 -12.81 5.76 20.00
C THR A 322 -11.96 5.47 21.24
N LEU A 323 -11.49 6.47 21.98
CA LEU A 323 -10.83 6.25 23.28
C LEU A 323 -11.80 5.69 24.32
N ALA A 324 -13.03 6.22 24.38
CA ALA A 324 -14.04 5.81 25.36
C ALA A 324 -14.67 4.45 25.06
N HIS A 325 -14.88 4.11 23.78
CA HIS A 325 -15.68 2.95 23.38
C HIS A 325 -15.02 2.02 22.37
N GLY A 326 -13.83 2.36 21.89
CA GLY A 326 -13.10 1.53 20.92
C GLY A 326 -12.33 0.42 21.60
N ASP A 327 -12.32 -0.74 20.94
CA ASP A 327 -11.53 -1.90 21.37
C ASP A 327 -10.04 -1.57 21.25
N LEU A 328 -9.27 -1.88 22.30
CA LEU A 328 -7.82 -1.71 22.27
C LEU A 328 -7.19 -2.82 21.42
N VAL A 329 -6.43 -2.43 20.39
CA VAL A 329 -5.74 -3.36 19.49
C VAL A 329 -4.26 -3.44 19.83
N ARG A 330 -3.64 -2.30 20.09
CA ARG A 330 -2.20 -2.20 20.36
C ARG A 330 -1.95 -1.04 21.31
N HIS A 331 -1.14 -1.26 22.34
CA HIS A 331 -0.63 -0.22 23.23
C HIS A 331 0.80 -0.59 23.60
N GLN A 332 1.78 0.07 22.99
CA GLN A 332 3.19 -0.27 23.21
C GLN A 332 4.09 0.91 22.90
N ALA A 333 5.27 0.91 23.52
CA ALA A 333 6.38 1.75 23.08
C ALA A 333 6.88 1.24 21.72
N VAL A 334 7.14 2.16 20.81
CA VAL A 334 7.65 1.92 19.46
C VAL A 334 8.80 2.87 19.19
N ARG A 335 9.85 2.36 18.54
CA ARG A 335 10.90 3.22 17.99
C ARG A 335 10.40 3.85 16.71
N THR A 336 10.48 5.16 16.61
CA THR A 336 10.04 5.93 15.45
C THR A 336 11.01 7.06 15.18
N TRP A 337 10.87 7.72 14.03
CA TRP A 337 11.69 8.85 13.66
C TRP A 337 10.92 10.14 13.85
N ASP A 338 11.52 11.11 14.54
CA ASP A 338 10.98 12.46 14.57
C ASP A 338 11.42 13.20 13.31
N ALA A 339 10.46 13.52 12.44
CA ALA A 339 10.72 14.23 11.19
C ALA A 339 11.14 15.70 11.40
N LEU A 340 10.85 16.30 12.57
CA LEU A 340 11.27 17.66 12.91
C LEU A 340 12.70 17.66 13.44
N GLU A 341 13.01 16.76 14.36
CA GLU A 341 14.32 16.71 15.03
C GLU A 341 15.36 15.86 14.28
N GLY A 342 14.93 15.10 13.27
CA GLY A 342 15.83 14.30 12.45
C GLY A 342 16.55 13.21 13.24
N ARG A 343 15.91 12.63 14.26
CA ARG A 343 16.49 11.58 15.12
C ARG A 343 15.49 10.49 15.49
N GLU A 344 16.01 9.32 15.88
CA GLU A 344 15.19 8.23 16.42
C GLU A 344 14.69 8.60 17.82
N VAL A 345 13.42 8.35 18.09
CA VAL A 345 12.76 8.58 19.37
C VAL A 345 11.92 7.37 19.76
N VAL A 346 11.72 7.17 21.05
CA VAL A 346 10.74 6.21 21.56
C VAL A 346 9.40 6.95 21.69
N ALA A 347 8.40 6.51 20.95
CA ALA A 347 7.04 7.01 21.04
C ALA A 347 6.11 5.91 21.56
N TRP A 348 4.95 6.29 22.07
CA TRP A 348 3.87 5.38 22.40
C TRP A 348 2.88 5.32 21.26
N LEU A 349 2.66 4.10 20.75
CA LEU A 349 1.59 3.80 19.80
C LEU A 349 0.39 3.25 20.55
N HIS A 350 -0.72 3.98 20.45
CA HIS A 350 -2.03 3.54 20.90
C HIS A 350 -2.93 3.31 19.69
N HIS A 351 -3.48 2.12 19.50
CA HIS A 351 -4.37 1.80 18.38
C HIS A 351 -5.68 1.24 18.90
N ARG A 352 -6.80 1.88 18.55
CA ARG A 352 -8.15 1.43 18.90
C ARG A 352 -9.06 1.35 17.68
N ILE A 353 -10.04 0.46 17.74
CA ILE A 353 -11.05 0.25 16.69
C ILE A 353 -12.46 0.47 17.26
N ASP A 354 -13.25 1.32 16.62
CA ASP A 354 -14.68 1.45 16.84
C ASP A 354 -15.45 0.68 15.75
N ARG A 355 -15.79 -0.57 16.06
CA ARG A 355 -16.47 -1.48 15.12
C ARG A 355 -17.85 -0.97 14.72
N LYS A 356 -18.59 -0.39 15.67
CA LYS A 356 -19.96 0.13 15.46
C LYS A 356 -19.98 1.22 14.39
N LYS A 357 -18.93 2.04 14.29
CA LYS A 357 -18.85 3.10 13.28
C LYS A 357 -17.88 2.85 12.15
N GLY A 358 -17.22 1.70 12.15
CA GLY A 358 -16.30 1.34 11.07
C GLY A 358 -15.11 2.29 11.01
N VAL A 359 -14.55 2.67 12.16
CA VAL A 359 -13.40 3.59 12.25
C VAL A 359 -12.30 2.98 13.12
N GLN A 360 -11.05 3.23 12.76
CA GLN A 360 -9.89 2.96 13.60
C GLN A 360 -9.04 4.21 13.76
N VAL A 361 -8.39 4.34 14.92
CA VAL A 361 -7.57 5.50 15.27
C VAL A 361 -6.24 5.04 15.88
N GLN A 362 -5.15 5.61 15.38
CA GLN A 362 -3.81 5.46 15.96
C GLN A 362 -3.35 6.80 16.51
N TRP A 363 -2.89 6.80 17.76
CA TRP A 363 -2.22 7.92 18.40
C TRP A 363 -0.75 7.60 18.58
N ILE A 364 0.09 8.54 18.20
CA ILE A 364 1.53 8.45 18.33
C ILE A 364 1.96 9.68 19.14
N GLY A 365 2.56 9.46 20.30
CA GLY A 365 2.99 10.55 21.19
C GLY A 365 4.19 10.17 22.06
N SER A 366 4.75 11.14 22.77
CA SER A 366 5.90 10.93 23.65
C SER A 366 5.55 10.19 24.95
N ARG A 367 4.25 10.02 25.25
CA ARG A 367 3.74 9.40 26.49
C ARG A 367 2.65 8.39 26.21
N ALA A 368 2.54 7.38 27.09
CA ALA A 368 1.46 6.41 27.06
C ALA A 368 0.11 7.09 27.29
N ILE A 369 -0.93 6.62 26.59
CA ILE A 369 -2.29 7.14 26.78
C ILE A 369 -3.00 6.31 27.85
N VAL A 370 -3.27 6.93 29.00
CA VAL A 370 -4.01 6.32 30.11
C VAL A 370 -5.34 7.08 30.28
N GLY A 371 -6.43 6.49 29.79
CA GLY A 371 -7.80 7.03 29.94
C GLY A 371 -8.16 8.24 29.06
N ARG A 372 -7.24 9.19 28.85
CA ARG A 372 -7.46 10.39 28.01
C ARG A 372 -6.24 10.70 27.15
N ALA A 373 -6.48 11.19 25.92
CA ALA A 373 -5.39 11.71 25.08
C ALA A 373 -4.81 12.99 25.68
N ASP A 374 -3.51 12.98 25.97
CA ASP A 374 -2.70 14.15 26.23
C ASP A 374 -2.29 14.75 24.87
N TRP A 375 -3.05 15.75 24.41
CA TRP A 375 -2.85 16.36 23.10
C TRP A 375 -1.48 17.02 22.97
N ASP A 376 -0.93 17.55 24.06
CA ASP A 376 0.35 18.24 24.04
C ASP A 376 1.52 17.27 23.86
N SER A 377 1.34 15.99 24.20
CA SER A 377 2.32 14.93 23.96
C SER A 377 2.23 14.29 22.56
N LEU A 378 1.19 14.59 21.78
CA LEU A 378 0.98 13.94 20.48
C LEU A 378 1.97 14.43 19.43
N ALA A 379 2.51 13.49 18.68
CA ALA A 379 3.26 13.73 17.44
C ALA A 379 2.33 13.59 16.23
N GLU A 380 1.38 12.65 16.28
CA GLU A 380 0.49 12.36 15.15
C GLU A 380 -0.79 11.63 15.59
N VAL A 381 -1.90 11.92 14.89
CA VAL A 381 -3.14 11.13 14.95
C VAL A 381 -3.50 10.62 13.56
N ARG A 382 -3.69 9.31 13.42
CA ARG A 382 -4.11 8.65 12.17
C ARG A 382 -5.52 8.15 12.33
N ILE A 383 -6.40 8.50 11.39
CA ILE A 383 -7.79 8.05 11.36
C ILE A 383 -8.05 7.38 10.02
N SER A 384 -8.61 6.18 10.02
CA SER A 384 -8.99 5.50 8.79
C SER A 384 -10.28 4.72 8.96
N LYS A 385 -10.86 4.28 7.83
CA LYS A 385 -12.01 3.39 7.85
C LYS A 385 -11.55 2.01 8.34
N TRP A 386 -12.27 1.44 9.30
CA TRP A 386 -12.06 0.07 9.71
C TRP A 386 -12.93 -0.88 8.87
N HIS A 387 -12.37 -2.06 8.59
CA HIS A 387 -13.07 -3.14 7.92
C HIS A 387 -12.73 -4.47 8.60
N ALA A 388 -13.75 -5.25 8.96
CA ALA A 388 -13.58 -6.48 9.75
C ALA A 388 -12.61 -7.48 9.13
N LEU A 389 -12.72 -7.68 7.81
CA LEU A 389 -11.85 -8.61 7.07
C LEU A 389 -10.44 -8.07 6.78
N LYS A 390 -10.17 -6.79 7.10
CA LYS A 390 -8.95 -6.07 6.71
C LYS A 390 -8.51 -5.15 7.87
N PRO A 391 -8.15 -5.71 9.02
CA PRO A 391 -8.01 -4.93 10.26
C PRO A 391 -6.82 -3.97 10.28
N GLU A 392 -5.82 -4.19 9.42
CA GLU A 392 -4.70 -3.27 9.19
C GLU A 392 -4.84 -2.49 7.86
N SER A 393 -6.05 -2.41 7.31
CA SER A 393 -6.35 -1.53 6.19
C SER A 393 -6.40 -0.09 6.65
N PHE A 394 -5.61 0.78 6.04
CA PHE A 394 -5.66 2.21 6.29
C PHE A 394 -6.34 2.95 5.14
N ALA A 395 -7.32 2.33 4.48
CA ALA A 395 -8.01 2.91 3.34
C ALA A 395 -8.54 4.33 3.66
N GLY A 396 -8.12 5.30 2.86
CA GLY A 396 -8.48 6.71 3.06
C GLY A 396 -7.95 7.33 4.35
N GLU A 397 -6.81 6.86 4.86
CA GLU A 397 -6.14 7.40 6.05
C GLU A 397 -6.05 8.92 6.03
N LEU A 398 -6.41 9.54 7.14
CA LEU A 398 -6.19 10.94 7.44
C LEU A 398 -5.15 11.04 8.54
N ARG A 399 -4.08 11.80 8.30
CA ARG A 399 -3.09 12.10 9.33
C ARG A 399 -3.26 13.55 9.78
N TRP A 400 -3.21 13.74 11.08
CA TRP A 400 -3.24 15.03 11.72
C TRP A 400 -1.94 15.19 12.50
N ARG A 401 -1.15 16.20 12.13
CA ARG A 401 0.09 16.54 12.83
C ARG A 401 -0.08 17.90 13.50
N PRO A 402 0.25 18.05 14.79
CA PRO A 402 0.23 19.35 15.42
C PRO A 402 1.33 20.23 14.81
N GLN A 403 0.99 21.49 14.54
CA GLN A 403 1.94 22.53 14.22
C GLN A 403 2.29 23.23 15.53
N ARG A 404 3.58 23.30 15.85
CA ARG A 404 4.07 23.88 17.10
C ARG A 404 4.81 25.18 16.85
N ASN A 405 4.70 26.15 17.76
CA ASN A 405 5.54 27.34 17.77
C ASN A 405 6.93 27.05 18.37
N GLY A 406 7.81 28.05 18.43
CA GLY A 406 9.15 27.91 19.01
C GLY A 406 9.16 27.51 20.49
N GLN A 407 8.03 27.67 21.20
CA GLN A 407 7.83 27.25 22.59
C GLN A 407 7.25 25.82 22.69
N GLY A 408 7.09 25.10 21.58
CA GLY A 408 6.54 23.76 21.56
C GLY A 408 5.01 23.67 21.73
N GLN A 409 4.31 24.81 21.83
CA GLN A 409 2.86 24.85 21.99
C GLN A 409 2.17 24.59 20.65
N ILE A 410 1.07 23.84 20.66
CA ILE A 410 0.27 23.57 19.46
C ILE A 410 -0.46 24.84 19.03
N VAL A 411 -0.05 25.41 17.89
CA VAL A 411 -0.69 26.59 17.27
C VAL A 411 -1.67 26.23 16.16
N GLY A 412 -1.64 24.98 15.70
CA GLY A 412 -2.51 24.52 14.62
C GLY A 412 -2.38 23.03 14.37
N TRP A 413 -3.13 22.53 13.38
CA TRP A 413 -3.02 21.15 12.93
C TRP A 413 -2.90 21.08 11.42
N GLN A 414 -1.92 20.35 10.94
CA GLN A 414 -1.77 20.03 9.53
C GLN A 414 -2.51 18.73 9.23
N LYS A 415 -3.37 18.76 8.21
CA LYS A 415 -4.14 17.60 7.77
C LYS A 415 -3.56 17.04 6.47
N TRP A 416 -3.29 15.75 6.47
CA TRP A 416 -2.84 15.01 5.31
C TRP A 416 -3.87 13.94 4.99
N LYS A 417 -4.14 13.74 3.69
CA LYS A 417 -5.04 12.69 3.23
C LYS A 417 -4.26 11.72 2.36
N MET A 418 -4.33 10.44 2.70
CA MET A 418 -3.79 9.40 1.86
C MET A 418 -4.52 9.38 0.52
N LEU A 419 -3.75 9.36 -0.56
CA LEU A 419 -4.26 9.08 -1.88
C LEU A 419 -4.79 7.65 -1.90
N SER A 420 -6.01 7.49 -2.39
CA SER A 420 -6.64 6.17 -2.45
C SER A 420 -5.94 5.31 -3.48
N GLU A 421 -5.06 4.40 -3.06
CA GLU A 421 -4.63 3.29 -3.90
C GLU A 421 -5.60 2.13 -3.71
N ALA A 422 -6.14 1.59 -4.82
CA ALA A 422 -7.00 0.43 -4.70
C ALA A 422 -6.21 -0.75 -4.13
N GLY A 423 -6.92 -1.67 -3.50
CA GLY A 423 -6.38 -2.92 -3.01
C GLY A 423 -7.54 -3.84 -2.73
N HIS A 424 -7.46 -5.10 -3.13
CA HIS A 424 -8.31 -6.15 -2.62
C HIS A 424 -7.40 -7.26 -2.09
N MET A 425 -7.83 -7.93 -1.02
CA MET A 425 -7.09 -9.05 -0.42
C MET A 425 -7.17 -10.33 -1.24
N SER A 426 -7.99 -10.36 -2.30
CA SER A 426 -8.09 -11.49 -3.22
C SER A 426 -6.86 -11.64 -4.11
N HIS A 427 -6.30 -10.51 -4.56
CA HIS A 427 -5.21 -10.39 -5.54
C HIS A 427 -3.83 -10.72 -4.97
N THR A 428 -3.70 -11.89 -4.36
CA THR A 428 -2.49 -12.25 -3.58
C THR A 428 -1.56 -13.16 -4.34
N SER A 429 -2.04 -14.15 -5.09
CA SER A 429 -1.21 -15.17 -5.75
C SER A 429 -1.09 -15.01 -7.26
N GLY A 430 -1.72 -13.99 -7.85
CA GLY A 430 -1.67 -13.76 -9.29
C GLY A 430 -2.47 -14.77 -10.12
N ARG A 431 -3.33 -15.58 -9.49
CA ARG A 431 -4.24 -16.51 -10.19
C ARG A 431 -5.63 -15.94 -10.41
N ASP A 432 -5.85 -14.73 -9.92
CA ASP A 432 -7.11 -14.02 -9.98
C ASP A 432 -6.93 -12.62 -10.57
N ALA A 433 -7.95 -12.12 -11.26
CA ALA A 433 -7.92 -10.81 -11.91
C ALA A 433 -9.28 -10.11 -11.85
N ASP A 434 -9.28 -8.81 -11.59
CA ASP A 434 -10.41 -7.93 -11.87
C ASP A 434 -10.43 -7.61 -13.37
N ILE A 435 -11.57 -7.80 -14.02
CA ILE A 435 -11.76 -7.51 -15.44
C ILE A 435 -13.07 -6.74 -15.60
N SER A 436 -13.05 -5.66 -16.38
CA SER A 436 -14.27 -4.91 -16.67
C SER A 436 -15.30 -5.80 -17.33
N PHE A 437 -16.58 -5.46 -17.16
CA PHE A 437 -17.59 -5.99 -18.06
C PHE A 437 -17.47 -5.34 -19.43
N VAL A 438 -18.04 -5.96 -20.45
CA VAL A 438 -18.13 -5.35 -21.79
C VAL A 438 -19.22 -4.28 -21.74
N SER A 439 -18.90 -3.08 -22.23
CA SER A 439 -19.84 -1.96 -22.29
C SER A 439 -20.23 -1.63 -23.73
N THR A 440 -21.40 -1.03 -23.90
CA THR A 440 -21.89 -0.58 -25.21
C THR A 440 -21.14 0.65 -25.72
N ASP A 441 -20.43 1.35 -24.84
CA ASP A 441 -19.44 2.36 -25.19
C ASP A 441 -18.14 2.13 -24.40
N ASN A 442 -16.98 2.22 -25.04
CA ASN A 442 -15.68 2.01 -24.37
C ASN A 442 -15.31 3.17 -23.42
N ARG A 443 -16.15 4.21 -23.29
CA ARG A 443 -15.91 5.40 -22.47
C ARG A 443 -16.15 5.16 -20.96
N GLY A 444 -16.71 4.00 -20.59
CA GLY A 444 -17.19 3.72 -19.22
C GLY A 444 -16.57 2.50 -18.52
N LEU A 445 -15.51 1.90 -19.05
CA LEU A 445 -15.00 0.59 -18.60
C LEU A 445 -14.62 0.53 -17.10
N ARG A 446 -14.25 1.67 -16.49
CA ARG A 446 -13.85 1.73 -15.07
C ARG A 446 -15.01 1.59 -14.08
N HIS A 447 -16.19 2.09 -14.46
CA HIS A 447 -17.39 2.12 -13.61
C HIS A 447 -18.64 2.07 -14.49
N PRO A 448 -18.85 0.97 -15.23
CA PRO A 448 -19.97 0.90 -16.15
C PRO A 448 -21.26 0.97 -15.35
N ARG A 449 -22.10 1.96 -15.68
CA ARG A 449 -23.48 1.96 -15.20
C ARG A 449 -24.14 0.70 -15.75
N LEU A 450 -24.96 0.00 -14.96
CA LEU A 450 -25.62 -1.24 -15.39
C LEU A 450 -26.32 -1.12 -16.77
N ARG A 451 -26.89 0.05 -17.08
CA ARG A 451 -27.54 0.34 -18.37
C ARG A 451 -26.59 0.46 -19.57
N LYS A 452 -25.29 0.58 -19.34
CA LYS A 452 -24.22 0.68 -20.33
C LYS A 452 -23.46 -0.63 -20.50
N LEU A 453 -23.80 -1.66 -19.73
CA LEU A 453 -23.30 -3.00 -19.96
C LEU A 453 -23.91 -3.55 -21.24
N ASP A 454 -23.09 -4.21 -22.04
CA ASP A 454 -23.56 -5.07 -23.12
C ASP A 454 -23.74 -6.48 -22.54
N ALA A 455 -25.00 -6.91 -22.37
CA ALA A 455 -25.30 -8.20 -21.73
C ALA A 455 -24.81 -9.38 -22.57
N GLN A 456 -24.98 -9.28 -23.89
CA GLN A 456 -24.67 -10.37 -24.80
C GLN A 456 -23.17 -10.52 -24.92
N ALA A 457 -22.46 -9.43 -25.19
CA ALA A 457 -21.00 -9.46 -25.29
C ALA A 457 -20.35 -9.80 -23.94
N THR A 458 -20.88 -9.28 -22.82
CA THR A 458 -20.41 -9.66 -21.48
C THR A 458 -20.61 -11.15 -21.23
N TRP A 459 -21.79 -11.70 -21.49
CA TRP A 459 -22.04 -13.13 -21.29
C TRP A 459 -21.13 -13.99 -22.18
N ARG A 460 -20.96 -13.59 -23.44
CA ARG A 460 -20.07 -14.27 -24.37
C ARG A 460 -18.62 -14.26 -23.91
N TRP A 461 -18.14 -13.13 -23.39
CA TRP A 461 -16.82 -13.04 -22.75
C TRP A 461 -16.65 -14.08 -21.63
N LEU A 462 -17.62 -14.22 -20.74
CA LEU A 462 -17.54 -15.21 -19.65
C LEU A 462 -17.50 -16.66 -20.18
N GLN A 463 -18.23 -16.95 -21.26
CA GLN A 463 -18.18 -18.26 -21.93
C GLN A 463 -16.84 -18.53 -22.61
N VAL A 464 -16.23 -17.52 -23.22
CA VAL A 464 -14.91 -17.65 -23.86
C VAL A 464 -13.84 -17.90 -22.79
N LEU A 465 -13.88 -17.18 -21.67
CA LEU A 465 -12.99 -17.41 -20.53
C LEU A 465 -13.06 -18.86 -20.01
N GLU A 466 -14.27 -19.36 -19.74
CA GLU A 466 -14.46 -20.71 -19.20
C GLU A 466 -13.96 -21.80 -20.17
N ARG A 467 -14.36 -21.72 -21.44
CA ARG A 467 -13.91 -22.67 -22.46
C ARG A 467 -12.40 -22.63 -22.69
N THR A 468 -11.80 -21.44 -22.69
CA THR A 468 -10.35 -21.27 -22.85
C THR A 468 -9.60 -21.88 -21.68
N GLY A 469 -10.04 -21.63 -20.44
CA GLY A 469 -9.45 -22.24 -19.25
C GLY A 469 -9.51 -23.77 -19.31
N LEU A 470 -10.66 -24.33 -19.69
CA LEU A 470 -10.82 -25.79 -19.86
C LEU A 470 -9.90 -26.36 -20.95
N ALA A 471 -9.84 -25.72 -22.11
CA ALA A 471 -9.02 -26.18 -23.24
C ALA A 471 -7.52 -26.16 -22.93
N LEU A 472 -7.07 -25.22 -22.08
CA LEU A 472 -5.68 -25.07 -21.68
C LEU A 472 -5.30 -25.92 -20.45
N GLY A 473 -6.22 -26.71 -19.89
CA GLY A 473 -6.00 -27.52 -18.70
C GLY A 473 -5.99 -26.74 -17.37
N THR A 474 -6.31 -25.45 -17.40
CA THR A 474 -6.33 -24.56 -16.23
C THR A 474 -7.71 -23.91 -16.08
N PRO A 475 -8.73 -24.67 -15.64
CA PRO A 475 -10.12 -24.22 -15.63
C PRO A 475 -10.35 -23.04 -14.68
N ILE A 476 -11.36 -22.23 -15.02
CA ILE A 476 -11.85 -21.16 -14.14
C ILE A 476 -12.55 -21.79 -12.94
N GLU A 477 -12.10 -21.47 -11.73
CA GLU A 477 -12.73 -21.89 -10.47
C GLU A 477 -14.01 -21.07 -10.23
N HIS A 478 -13.88 -19.75 -10.27
CA HIS A 478 -14.98 -18.82 -10.00
C HIS A 478 -14.89 -17.56 -10.86
N ILE A 479 -16.07 -17.00 -11.16
CA ILE A 479 -16.24 -15.65 -11.70
C ILE A 479 -17.17 -14.89 -10.75
N PHE A 480 -16.59 -14.05 -9.91
CA PHE A 480 -17.35 -13.26 -8.95
C PHE A 480 -17.91 -11.99 -9.60
N VAL A 481 -19.21 -11.77 -9.41
CA VAL A 481 -19.95 -10.62 -9.93
C VAL A 481 -20.80 -10.00 -8.83
N GLY A 482 -21.09 -8.71 -8.97
CA GLY A 482 -22.02 -8.01 -8.09
C GLY A 482 -23.45 -8.51 -8.23
N LYS A 483 -24.22 -8.50 -7.12
CA LYS A 483 -25.61 -8.99 -7.08
C LYS A 483 -26.48 -8.34 -8.15
N LYS A 484 -26.30 -7.03 -8.35
CA LYS A 484 -27.07 -6.27 -9.35
C LYS A 484 -26.69 -6.66 -10.77
N VAL A 485 -25.41 -6.89 -11.03
CA VAL A 485 -24.91 -7.33 -12.35
C VAL A 485 -25.42 -8.73 -12.67
N ARG A 486 -25.32 -9.69 -11.74
CA ARG A 486 -25.84 -11.04 -11.95
C ARG A 486 -27.34 -11.04 -12.24
N ALA A 487 -28.13 -10.30 -11.46
CA ALA A 487 -29.57 -10.18 -11.70
C ALA A 487 -29.87 -9.52 -13.07
N TRP A 488 -29.04 -8.56 -13.48
CA TRP A 488 -29.20 -7.86 -14.74
C TRP A 488 -28.85 -8.74 -15.96
N LEU A 489 -27.74 -9.49 -15.90
CA LEU A 489 -27.33 -10.47 -16.91
C LEU A 489 -28.36 -11.59 -17.02
N GLY A 490 -28.76 -12.19 -15.89
CA GLY A 490 -29.70 -13.32 -15.89
C GLY A 490 -31.04 -13.01 -16.56
N ARG A 491 -31.55 -11.77 -16.43
CA ARG A 491 -32.78 -11.34 -17.13
C ARG A 491 -32.64 -11.19 -18.65
N ARG A 492 -31.42 -11.10 -19.17
CA ARG A 492 -31.11 -10.86 -20.59
C ARG A 492 -30.51 -12.08 -21.31
N MET A 493 -30.16 -13.11 -20.56
CA MET A 493 -29.64 -14.38 -21.09
C MET A 493 -30.77 -15.31 -21.55
N ALA A 494 -30.44 -16.23 -22.46
CA ALA A 494 -31.36 -17.30 -22.83
C ALA A 494 -31.64 -18.23 -21.64
N ALA A 495 -32.77 -18.96 -21.70
CA ALA A 495 -33.14 -19.89 -20.64
C ALA A 495 -32.09 -21.01 -20.47
N ALA A 496 -31.55 -21.54 -21.57
CA ALA A 496 -30.50 -22.55 -21.56
C ALA A 496 -29.22 -22.06 -20.85
N ASP A 497 -28.80 -20.82 -21.09
CA ASP A 497 -27.63 -20.24 -20.44
C ASP A 497 -27.80 -20.14 -18.91
N ARG A 498 -29.00 -19.80 -18.43
CA ARG A 498 -29.31 -19.79 -17.00
C ARG A 498 -29.25 -21.18 -16.35
N GLN A 499 -29.41 -22.23 -17.15
CA GLN A 499 -29.30 -23.63 -16.72
C GLN A 499 -27.88 -24.19 -16.92
N SER A 500 -26.97 -23.42 -17.53
CA SER A 500 -25.59 -23.87 -17.76
C SER A 500 -24.80 -24.01 -16.46
N LYS A 501 -23.82 -24.93 -16.47
CA LYS A 501 -22.84 -25.10 -15.38
C LYS A 501 -22.11 -23.78 -15.07
N LEU A 502 -21.69 -23.05 -16.11
CA LEU A 502 -21.05 -21.74 -15.98
C LEU A 502 -21.89 -20.78 -15.14
N TRP A 503 -23.18 -20.64 -15.43
CA TRP A 503 -24.05 -19.71 -14.68
C TRP A 503 -24.35 -20.16 -13.25
N GLN A 504 -24.59 -21.46 -13.04
CA GLN A 504 -25.03 -21.98 -11.74
C GLN A 504 -23.87 -22.15 -10.76
N GLN A 505 -22.71 -22.61 -11.24
CA GLN A 505 -21.61 -23.07 -10.39
C GLN A 505 -20.38 -22.15 -10.45
N VAL A 506 -20.05 -21.58 -11.62
CA VAL A 506 -18.83 -20.78 -11.79
C VAL A 506 -19.08 -19.30 -11.54
N VAL A 507 -20.15 -18.72 -12.11
CA VAL A 507 -20.52 -17.32 -11.87
C VAL A 507 -21.16 -17.18 -10.50
N GLN A 508 -20.49 -16.52 -9.56
CA GLN A 508 -20.93 -16.39 -8.17
C GLN A 508 -21.17 -14.93 -7.77
N VAL A 509 -22.09 -14.71 -6.82
CA VAL A 509 -22.33 -13.36 -6.29
C VAL A 509 -21.33 -13.06 -5.19
N MET A 510 -20.58 -11.97 -5.34
CA MET A 510 -19.74 -11.42 -4.27
C MET A 510 -20.17 -9.99 -3.93
N PRO A 511 -20.51 -9.69 -2.66
CA PRO A 511 -20.83 -8.34 -2.25
C PRO A 511 -19.71 -7.35 -2.59
N GLY A 512 -20.06 -6.15 -3.07
CA GLY A 512 -19.10 -5.09 -3.38
C GLY A 512 -18.45 -5.13 -4.77
N HIS A 513 -18.73 -6.14 -5.61
CA HIS A 513 -18.14 -6.31 -6.95
C HIS A 513 -19.06 -5.81 -8.09
N ASP A 514 -19.58 -4.58 -7.99
CA ASP A 514 -20.57 -4.06 -8.96
C ASP A 514 -19.94 -3.35 -10.19
N ALA A 515 -18.62 -3.12 -10.23
CA ALA A 515 -17.96 -2.35 -11.31
C ALA A 515 -17.11 -3.20 -12.28
N HIS A 516 -16.78 -4.43 -11.91
CA HIS A 516 -15.99 -5.40 -12.67
C HIS A 516 -16.43 -6.81 -12.25
N HIS A 517 -16.00 -7.83 -13.00
CA HIS A 517 -16.00 -9.20 -12.51
C HIS A 517 -14.61 -9.58 -12.07
N HIS A 518 -14.53 -10.52 -11.13
CA HIS A 518 -13.28 -11.03 -10.61
C HIS A 518 -13.19 -12.52 -11.01
N VAL A 519 -12.27 -12.83 -11.92
CA VAL A 519 -12.02 -14.20 -12.38
C VAL A 519 -10.94 -14.84 -11.51
N ARG A 520 -11.10 -16.12 -11.19
CA ARG A 520 -10.14 -16.90 -10.41
C ARG A 520 -9.93 -18.25 -11.07
N LEU A 521 -8.67 -18.61 -11.32
CA LEU A 521 -8.31 -19.95 -11.79
C LEU A 521 -8.32 -20.97 -10.64
N THR A 522 -8.64 -22.21 -11.00
CA THR A 522 -8.21 -23.37 -10.21
C THR A 522 -6.70 -23.30 -10.01
N THR A 523 -6.20 -23.71 -8.84
CA THR A 523 -4.80 -23.53 -8.46
C THR A 523 -3.88 -24.16 -9.51
N PRO A 524 -3.13 -23.36 -10.31
CA PRO A 524 -2.24 -23.93 -11.31
C PRO A 524 -1.10 -24.70 -10.64
N THR A 525 -0.70 -25.83 -11.21
CA THR A 525 0.51 -26.55 -10.82
C THR A 525 1.76 -25.85 -11.37
N ALA A 526 2.94 -26.23 -10.88
CA ALA A 526 4.20 -25.74 -11.46
C ALA A 526 4.35 -26.15 -12.94
N SER A 527 3.85 -27.33 -13.31
CA SER A 527 3.84 -27.80 -14.70
C SER A 527 2.95 -26.94 -15.59
N ASP A 528 1.78 -26.51 -15.09
CA ASP A 528 0.88 -25.64 -15.83
C ASP A 528 1.52 -24.29 -16.15
N ASP A 529 2.19 -23.69 -15.16
CA ASP A 529 2.91 -22.42 -15.34
C ASP A 529 4.12 -22.57 -16.26
N ALA A 530 4.88 -23.67 -16.16
CA ALA A 530 6.00 -23.94 -17.06
C ALA A 530 5.51 -24.10 -18.51
N ALA A 531 4.43 -24.86 -18.73
CA ALA A 531 3.81 -25.01 -20.05
C ALA A 531 3.28 -23.66 -20.57
N ALA A 532 2.72 -22.84 -19.70
CA ALA A 532 2.26 -21.50 -20.07
C ALA A 532 3.42 -20.57 -20.45
N LEU A 533 4.54 -20.59 -19.73
CA LEU A 533 5.73 -19.82 -20.10
C LEU A 533 6.31 -20.24 -21.46
N VAL A 534 6.31 -21.53 -21.76
CA VAL A 534 6.74 -22.03 -23.08
C VAL A 534 5.84 -21.49 -24.18
N ASP A 535 4.51 -21.55 -24.00
CA ASP A 535 3.53 -21.02 -24.95
C ASP A 535 3.72 -19.50 -25.16
N LEU A 536 3.77 -18.73 -24.07
CA LEU A 536 3.95 -17.28 -24.09
C LEU A 536 5.28 -16.82 -24.70
N ARG A 537 6.31 -17.67 -24.73
CA ARG A 537 7.60 -17.38 -25.38
C ARG A 537 7.67 -17.82 -26.83
N ARG A 538 6.93 -18.86 -27.21
CA ARG A 538 6.98 -19.48 -28.55
C ARG A 538 6.28 -18.64 -29.61
N GLU A 539 5.25 -17.91 -29.22
CA GLU A 539 4.64 -16.97 -30.15
C GLU A 539 5.43 -15.66 -30.11
N PRO A 540 6.16 -15.29 -31.19
CA PRO A 540 6.31 -13.87 -31.47
C PRO A 540 4.89 -13.38 -31.66
N MET A 541 4.35 -12.76 -30.60
CA MET A 541 3.01 -12.23 -30.61
C MET A 541 2.86 -11.39 -31.87
N ARG A 542 1.94 -11.83 -32.74
CA ARG A 542 1.91 -11.56 -34.17
C ARG A 542 2.57 -10.24 -34.54
N ALA A 543 3.78 -10.30 -35.10
CA ALA A 543 4.18 -9.29 -36.05
C ALA A 543 3.09 -9.26 -37.13
N ALA A 544 2.52 -8.09 -37.35
CA ALA A 544 1.58 -7.78 -38.40
C ALA A 544 2.09 -8.28 -39.76
N VAL A 545 1.73 -9.51 -40.12
CA VAL A 545 1.90 -10.05 -41.47
C VAL A 545 0.55 -10.61 -41.87
N GLY A 546 -0.20 -9.79 -42.61
CA GLY A 546 -1.36 -10.24 -43.38
C GLY A 546 -2.66 -9.46 -43.19
N LEU A 547 -2.62 -8.13 -43.35
CA LEU A 547 -3.66 -7.37 -44.07
C LEU A 547 -3.01 -6.27 -44.89
#